data_AF-A0A8H3AN09-F1
#
_entry.id   AF-A0A8H3AN09-F1
#
_cell.length_a   1.000
_cell.length_b   1.000
_cell.length_c   1.000
_cell.angle_alpha   90.00
_cell.angle_beta   90.00
_cell.angle_gamma   90.00
#
_symmetry.space_group_name_H-M   'P 1'
#
loop_
_entity.id
_entity.type
_entity.pdbx_description
1 polymer ?
#
loop_
_entity_poly.entity_id
_entity_poly.type
_entity_poly.pdbx_seq_one_letter_code
_entity_poly.pdbx_strand_id
1 'polypeptide(L)'
;MESQKNIPKELLDVVNFLRSSSSGIKVRVGALGGKRHDYFKGKAAVKAVLSPAYAKLKNAPKVTNEQEAVQLLHTIIPYTYFLRVDRGESTGGSKSPKVIQINQMQMFSPDEYYVWLYEGSQLTTYVGGAVMVAIIFAGVLFPLWPSSMRLGVWYLSIAVLGLIGLFFVIAILRLIFYIITVVVASPGIWVFPQLFADVGFVESFIPLWEWDIPKKKKSKKSKEAKKAKAANGTPVQIVDGSASPAGRIPSARIEEVPDEDA
;
A
#
# COMPACT_ATOMS: atom_id res chain seq x y z
N MET A 1 -22.51 27.11 1.52
CA MET A 1 -22.95 25.83 0.91
C MET A 1 -23.85 26.05 -0.30
N GLU A 2 -24.62 27.15 -0.37
CA GLU A 2 -25.46 27.45 -1.54
C GLU A 2 -24.66 27.59 -2.84
N SER A 3 -23.46 28.19 -2.77
CA SER A 3 -22.55 28.33 -3.91
C SER A 3 -22.10 26.98 -4.49
N GLN A 4 -22.02 25.92 -3.68
CA GLN A 4 -21.63 24.58 -4.15
C GLN A 4 -22.74 23.92 -5.00
N LYS A 5 -24.02 24.27 -4.78
CA LYS A 5 -25.14 23.62 -5.46
C LYS A 5 -25.25 23.99 -6.95
N ASN A 6 -24.67 25.12 -7.34
CA ASN A 6 -24.82 25.71 -8.68
C ASN A 6 -23.65 25.39 -9.62
N ILE A 7 -22.73 24.50 -9.25
CA ILE A 7 -21.57 24.18 -10.08
C ILE A 7 -21.99 23.38 -11.34
N PRO A 8 -21.46 23.73 -12.53
CA PRO A 8 -21.59 22.89 -13.72
C PRO A 8 -21.03 21.48 -13.48
N LYS A 9 -21.69 20.46 -14.05
CA LYS A 9 -21.29 19.04 -13.90
C LYS A 9 -19.84 18.80 -14.32
N GLU A 10 -19.38 19.49 -15.35
CA GLU A 10 -18.01 19.39 -15.86
C GLU A 10 -16.97 19.80 -14.80
N LEU A 11 -17.20 20.93 -14.12
CA LEU A 11 -16.31 21.41 -13.06
C LEU A 11 -16.41 20.56 -11.79
N LEU A 12 -17.58 20.02 -11.50
CA LEU A 12 -17.79 19.08 -10.39
C LEU A 12 -16.98 17.78 -10.59
N ASP A 13 -16.92 17.26 -11.82
CA ASP A 13 -16.08 16.09 -12.15
C ASP A 13 -14.59 16.39 -11.93
N VAL A 14 -14.13 17.61 -12.25
CA VAL A 14 -12.76 18.05 -11.95
C VAL A 14 -12.52 18.05 -10.44
N VAL A 15 -13.43 18.62 -9.65
CA VAL A 15 -13.29 18.65 -8.18
C VAL A 15 -13.26 17.25 -7.60
N ASN A 16 -14.15 16.36 -8.04
CA ASN A 16 -14.20 14.96 -7.60
C ASN A 16 -12.90 14.23 -7.94
N PHE A 17 -12.37 14.44 -9.14
CA PHE A 17 -11.07 13.89 -9.53
C PHE A 17 -9.96 14.40 -8.61
N LEU A 18 -9.87 15.72 -8.38
CA LEU A 18 -8.85 16.32 -7.51
C LEU A 18 -8.92 15.80 -6.07
N ARG A 19 -10.12 15.57 -5.54
CA ARG A 19 -10.34 14.98 -4.19
C ARG A 19 -10.02 13.48 -4.15
N SER A 20 -10.15 12.76 -5.27
CA SER A 20 -9.88 11.32 -5.35
C SER A 20 -8.39 11.00 -5.20
N SER A 21 -8.08 9.78 -4.77
CA SER A 21 -6.69 9.28 -4.71
C SER A 21 -6.02 9.19 -6.08
N SER A 22 -6.80 9.18 -7.17
CA SER A 22 -6.29 9.11 -8.54
C SER A 22 -5.61 10.40 -9.02
N SER A 23 -5.83 11.53 -8.34
CA SER A 23 -5.16 12.81 -8.66
C SER A 23 -3.68 12.83 -8.30
N GLY A 24 -3.23 11.96 -7.40
CA GLY A 24 -1.86 11.96 -6.88
C GLY A 24 -1.49 13.20 -6.07
N ILE A 25 -2.48 14.02 -5.66
CA ILE A 25 -2.24 15.23 -4.86
C ILE A 25 -1.87 14.83 -3.44
N LYS A 26 -0.73 15.34 -2.95
CA LYS A 26 -0.34 15.18 -1.55
C LYS A 26 -1.18 16.10 -0.67
N VAL A 27 -2.16 15.51 0.02
CA VAL A 27 -3.00 16.18 1.01
C VAL A 27 -2.30 16.22 2.38
N ARG A 28 -2.49 17.30 3.12
CA ARG A 28 -1.98 17.52 4.48
C ARG A 28 -3.10 18.03 5.37
N VAL A 29 -3.00 17.80 6.68
CA VAL A 29 -4.01 18.27 7.65
C VAL A 29 -3.57 19.60 8.26
N GLY A 30 -4.46 20.59 8.24
CA GLY A 30 -4.31 21.90 8.86
C GLY A 30 -5.45 22.20 9.83
N ALA A 31 -5.23 23.15 10.73
CA ALA A 31 -6.24 23.63 11.66
C ALA A 31 -6.82 24.97 11.17
N LEU A 32 -8.09 24.99 10.79
CA LEU A 32 -8.83 26.19 10.40
C LEU A 32 -9.92 26.44 11.44
N GLY A 33 -9.85 27.56 12.17
CA GLY A 33 -10.84 27.90 13.20
C GLY A 33 -11.00 26.81 14.28
N GLY A 34 -9.90 26.14 14.64
CA GLY A 34 -9.89 25.05 15.63
C GLY A 34 -10.34 23.68 15.09
N LYS A 35 -10.85 23.59 13.86
CA LYS A 35 -11.22 22.32 13.21
C LYS A 35 -10.13 21.84 12.26
N ARG A 36 -10.01 20.52 12.11
CA ARG A 36 -9.06 19.92 11.17
C ARG A 36 -9.66 19.90 9.77
N HIS A 37 -8.91 20.43 8.81
CA HIS A 37 -9.26 20.41 7.40
C HIS A 37 -8.06 19.95 6.58
N ASP A 38 -8.36 19.26 5.49
CA ASP A 38 -7.37 18.88 4.51
C ASP A 38 -6.98 20.08 3.65
N TYR A 39 -5.70 20.22 3.34
CA TYR A 39 -5.21 21.22 2.41
C TYR A 39 -4.13 20.63 1.48
N PHE A 40 -3.93 21.27 0.34
CA PHE A 40 -2.97 20.88 -0.69
C PHE A 40 -2.23 22.10 -1.24
N LYS A 41 -1.19 21.87 -2.04
CA LYS A 41 -0.45 22.93 -2.74
C LYS A 41 -0.98 23.10 -4.17
N GLY A 42 -1.15 24.34 -4.64
CA GLY A 42 -1.66 24.66 -5.98
C GLY A 42 -0.88 23.95 -7.10
N LYS A 43 0.45 23.91 -7.03
CA LYS A 43 1.32 23.21 -8.00
C LYS A 43 0.95 21.73 -8.16
N ALA A 44 0.51 21.08 -7.09
CA ALA A 44 0.09 19.69 -7.14
C ALA A 44 -1.25 19.53 -7.88
N ALA A 45 -2.18 20.48 -7.72
CA ALA A 45 -3.45 20.48 -8.46
C ALA A 45 -3.24 20.74 -9.95
N VAL A 46 -2.39 21.70 -10.31
CA VAL A 46 -2.00 21.95 -11.72
C VAL A 46 -1.41 20.68 -12.34
N LYS A 47 -0.46 20.04 -11.65
CA LYS A 47 0.14 18.78 -12.10
C LYS A 47 -0.90 17.65 -12.24
N ALA A 48 -1.90 17.60 -11.36
CA ALA A 48 -2.96 16.60 -11.42
C ALA A 48 -3.88 16.81 -12.63
N VAL A 49 -4.24 18.05 -12.95
CA VAL A 49 -5.04 18.39 -14.14
C VAL A 49 -4.29 18.09 -15.44
N LEU A 50 -2.96 18.25 -15.45
CA LEU A 50 -2.11 17.88 -16.60
C LEU A 50 -1.77 16.37 -16.66
N SER A 51 -2.25 15.57 -15.71
CA SER A 51 -1.92 14.15 -15.63
C SER A 51 -2.72 13.31 -16.64
N PRO A 52 -2.19 12.16 -17.10
CA PRO A 52 -2.95 11.25 -17.96
C PRO A 52 -4.18 10.66 -17.28
N ALA A 53 -4.27 10.72 -15.94
CA ALA A 53 -5.46 10.30 -15.21
C ALA A 53 -6.62 11.28 -15.40
N TYR A 54 -6.34 12.58 -15.49
CA TYR A 54 -7.34 13.61 -15.79
C TYR A 54 -7.88 13.48 -17.22
N ALA A 55 -7.01 13.15 -18.19
CA ALA A 55 -7.40 12.95 -19.58
C ALA A 55 -8.41 11.80 -19.80
N LYS A 56 -8.59 10.91 -18.82
CA LYS A 56 -9.59 9.83 -18.86
C LYS A 56 -11.00 10.28 -18.47
N LEU A 57 -11.16 11.49 -17.94
CA LEU A 57 -12.45 12.04 -17.56
C LEU A 57 -13.25 12.41 -18.82
N LYS A 58 -14.49 11.91 -18.90
CA LYS A 58 -15.33 12.08 -20.10
C LYS A 58 -15.94 13.48 -20.21
N ASN A 59 -16.30 14.09 -19.09
CA ASN A 59 -17.04 15.36 -19.05
C ASN A 59 -16.18 16.54 -18.59
N ALA A 60 -14.88 16.35 -18.33
CA ALA A 60 -14.03 17.40 -17.83
C ALA A 60 -13.47 18.25 -19.00
N PRO A 61 -13.30 19.57 -18.83
CA PRO A 61 -12.68 20.40 -19.85
C PRO A 61 -11.26 19.91 -20.15
N LYS A 62 -10.92 19.79 -21.43
CA LYS A 62 -9.57 19.40 -21.86
C LYS A 62 -8.61 20.53 -21.61
N VAL A 63 -7.50 20.21 -20.97
CA VAL A 63 -6.44 21.16 -20.63
C VAL A 63 -5.13 20.64 -21.21
N THR A 64 -4.46 21.48 -21.98
CA THR A 64 -3.16 21.17 -22.60
C THR A 64 -2.02 21.96 -21.98
N ASN A 65 -2.31 23.20 -21.56
CA ASN A 65 -1.30 24.12 -21.07
C ASN A 65 -1.44 24.37 -19.56
N GLU A 66 -0.33 24.74 -18.91
CA GLU A 66 -0.34 25.12 -17.49
C GLU A 66 -1.22 26.36 -17.23
N GLN A 67 -1.24 27.31 -18.16
CA GLN A 67 -2.07 28.51 -18.07
C GLN A 67 -3.57 28.18 -18.11
N GLU A 68 -3.97 27.26 -18.99
CA GLU A 68 -5.35 26.76 -19.06
C GLU A 68 -5.73 26.02 -17.78
N ALA A 69 -4.81 25.24 -17.19
CA ALA A 69 -5.03 24.57 -15.92
C ALA A 69 -5.28 25.57 -14.78
N VAL A 70 -4.48 26.63 -14.73
CA VAL A 70 -4.61 27.72 -13.75
C VAL A 70 -5.95 28.43 -13.91
N GLN A 71 -6.34 28.78 -15.13
CA GLN A 71 -7.63 29.42 -15.41
C GLN A 71 -8.79 28.51 -15.02
N LEU A 72 -8.73 27.22 -15.37
CA LEU A 72 -9.74 26.25 -14.99
C LEU A 72 -9.91 26.18 -13.47
N LEU A 73 -8.82 26.03 -12.72
CA LEU A 73 -8.87 25.99 -11.26
C LEU A 73 -9.37 27.30 -10.66
N HIS A 74 -9.06 28.44 -11.29
CA HIS A 74 -9.60 29.74 -10.91
C HIS A 74 -11.13 29.79 -11.07
N THR A 75 -11.70 29.20 -12.13
CA THR A 75 -13.16 29.17 -12.32
C THR A 75 -13.91 28.36 -11.24
N ILE A 76 -13.21 27.47 -10.52
CA ILE A 76 -13.81 26.62 -9.47
C ILE A 76 -13.92 27.36 -8.12
N ILE A 77 -13.04 28.32 -7.85
CA ILE A 77 -12.96 29.04 -6.57
C ILE A 77 -14.30 29.65 -6.11
N PRO A 78 -15.09 30.32 -6.98
CA PRO A 78 -16.39 30.91 -6.59
C PRO A 78 -17.39 29.91 -6.02
N TYR A 79 -17.27 28.63 -6.39
CA TYR A 79 -18.15 27.57 -5.89
C TYR A 79 -17.76 27.06 -4.49
N THR A 80 -16.64 27.52 -3.92
CA THR A 80 -16.21 27.24 -2.54
C THR A 80 -15.98 25.75 -2.22
N TYR A 81 -15.50 24.98 -3.19
CA TYR A 81 -15.03 23.59 -2.97
C TYR A 81 -13.65 23.54 -2.32
N PHE A 82 -12.79 24.48 -2.72
CA PHE A 82 -11.53 24.76 -2.06
C PHE A 82 -11.29 26.27 -2.04
N LEU A 83 -10.57 26.77 -1.04
CA LEU A 83 -10.22 28.18 -0.89
C LEU A 83 -8.73 28.35 -0.63
N ARG A 84 -8.16 29.45 -1.10
CA ARG A 84 -6.78 29.82 -0.80
C ARG A 84 -6.61 30.08 0.70
N VAL A 85 -5.54 29.53 1.26
CA VAL A 85 -5.17 29.68 2.66
C VAL A 85 -3.71 30.04 2.83
N ASP A 86 -3.46 30.88 3.83
CA ASP A 86 -2.12 31.18 4.31
C ASP A 86 -1.74 30.17 5.39
N ARG A 87 -0.51 29.67 5.33
CA ARG A 87 0.01 28.69 6.29
C ARG A 87 0.76 29.42 7.39
N GLY A 88 0.24 29.33 8.62
CA GLY A 88 0.91 29.77 9.83
C GLY A 88 1.76 28.68 10.49
N GLU A 89 2.11 28.94 11.74
CA GLU A 89 2.90 28.06 12.59
C GLU A 89 2.13 26.82 13.04
N SER A 90 2.85 25.85 13.58
CA SER A 90 2.27 24.62 14.13
C SER A 90 1.65 24.87 15.50
N THR A 91 0.43 24.37 15.73
CA THR A 91 -0.35 24.63 16.96
C THR A 91 0.29 24.05 18.25
N GLY A 92 1.26 23.14 18.14
CA GLY A 92 1.89 22.47 19.28
C GLY A 92 3.08 21.59 18.90
N GLY A 93 3.95 22.09 18.00
CA GLY A 93 5.18 21.41 17.57
C GLY A 93 5.11 20.71 16.20
N SER A 94 6.23 20.11 15.76
CA SER A 94 6.42 19.62 14.37
C SER A 94 5.37 18.62 13.86
N LYS A 95 4.80 17.79 14.75
CA LYS A 95 3.75 16.80 14.40
C LYS A 95 2.33 17.33 14.50
N SER A 96 2.13 18.53 15.04
CA SER A 96 0.80 19.12 15.19
C SER A 96 0.33 19.75 13.88
N PRO A 97 -1.00 19.83 13.63
CA PRO A 97 -1.52 20.52 12.46
C PRO A 97 -1.08 21.97 12.44
N LYS A 98 -0.71 22.44 11.26
CA LYS A 98 -0.38 23.86 11.04
C LYS A 98 -1.66 24.68 11.03
N VAL A 99 -1.63 25.83 11.68
CA VAL A 99 -2.74 26.78 11.62
C VAL A 99 -2.83 27.29 10.18
N ILE A 100 -4.01 27.22 9.61
CA ILE A 100 -4.31 27.74 8.27
C ILE A 100 -5.39 28.81 8.40
N GLN A 101 -5.23 29.91 7.68
CA GLN A 101 -6.17 31.02 7.67
C GLN A 101 -6.64 31.28 6.24
N ILE A 102 -7.93 31.57 6.06
CA ILE A 102 -8.47 31.88 4.74
C ILE A 102 -7.93 33.24 4.31
N ASN A 103 -7.29 33.28 3.15
CA ASN A 103 -6.81 34.52 2.55
C ASN A 103 -8.00 35.27 1.94
N GLN A 104 -8.11 36.58 2.12
CA GLN A 104 -9.21 37.36 1.51
C GLN A 104 -9.08 37.46 -0.03
N MET A 105 -7.86 37.42 -0.55
CA MET A 105 -7.57 37.45 -1.98
C MET A 105 -7.62 36.04 -2.59
N GLN A 106 -8.80 35.66 -3.08
CA GLN A 106 -9.10 34.35 -3.63
C GLN A 106 -8.74 34.22 -5.12
N MET A 107 -7.53 34.62 -5.51
CA MET A 107 -6.98 34.38 -6.85
C MET A 107 -6.16 33.09 -6.85
N PHE A 108 -6.37 32.24 -7.85
CA PHE A 108 -5.59 31.02 -8.00
C PHE A 108 -4.13 31.33 -8.38
N SER A 109 -3.19 30.92 -7.55
CA SER A 109 -1.76 30.84 -7.81
C SER A 109 -1.22 29.43 -7.53
N PRO A 110 -0.35 28.86 -8.39
CA PRO A 110 0.25 27.55 -8.17
C PRO A 110 1.08 27.47 -6.88
N ASP A 111 1.76 28.54 -6.49
CA ASP A 111 2.68 28.50 -5.34
C ASP A 111 1.98 28.48 -3.98
N GLU A 112 0.69 28.77 -3.96
CA GLU A 112 -0.12 28.93 -2.77
C GLU A 112 -0.75 27.62 -2.28
N TYR A 113 -1.33 27.67 -1.08
CA TYR A 113 -2.03 26.55 -0.48
C TYR A 113 -3.55 26.72 -0.54
N TYR A 114 -4.25 25.60 -0.63
CA TYR A 114 -5.70 25.56 -0.73
C TYR A 114 -6.26 24.55 0.25
N VAL A 115 -7.27 24.94 1.01
CA VAL A 115 -8.01 24.08 1.93
C VAL A 115 -9.22 23.47 1.22
N TRP A 116 -9.46 22.18 1.42
CA TRP A 116 -10.68 21.51 1.01
C TRP A 116 -11.81 21.86 1.97
N LEU A 117 -12.91 22.34 1.40
CA LEU A 117 -14.19 22.49 2.10
C LEU A 117 -15.22 21.45 1.63
N TYR A 118 -14.75 20.50 0.81
CA TYR A 118 -15.54 19.43 0.24
C TYR A 118 -14.92 18.08 0.58
N GLU A 119 -15.73 17.21 1.17
CA GLU A 119 -15.29 15.90 1.66
C GLU A 119 -15.40 14.78 0.61
N GLY A 120 -15.90 15.06 -0.59
CA GLY A 120 -16.14 14.03 -1.60
C GLY A 120 -17.47 13.31 -1.42
N SER A 121 -17.65 12.22 -2.17
CA SER A 121 -18.80 11.34 -2.02
C SER A 121 -18.67 10.50 -0.75
N GLN A 122 -19.48 10.80 0.26
CA GLN A 122 -19.56 10.03 1.51
C GLN A 122 -20.45 8.78 1.38
N LEU A 123 -20.99 8.50 0.19
CA LEU A 123 -21.90 7.37 -0.02
C LEU A 123 -21.24 6.03 0.32
N THR A 124 -19.97 5.85 -0.01
CA THR A 124 -19.24 4.62 0.34
C THR A 124 -19.13 4.43 1.85
N THR A 125 -18.89 5.51 2.58
CA THR A 125 -18.85 5.51 4.05
C THR A 125 -20.22 5.20 4.64
N TYR A 126 -21.29 5.82 4.13
CA TYR A 126 -22.64 5.57 4.61
C TYR A 126 -23.12 4.16 4.29
N VAL A 127 -22.91 3.68 3.05
CA VAL A 127 -23.26 2.31 2.65
C VAL A 127 -22.43 1.30 3.42
N GLY A 128 -21.12 1.53 3.57
CA GLY A 128 -20.25 0.69 4.40
C GLY A 128 -20.71 0.64 5.86
N GLY A 129 -21.10 1.78 6.41
CA GLY A 129 -21.69 1.88 7.76
C GLY A 129 -23.00 1.10 7.87
N ALA A 130 -23.91 1.26 6.91
CA ALA A 130 -25.17 0.53 6.87
C ALA A 130 -24.97 -0.99 6.76
N VAL A 131 -24.03 -1.43 5.92
CA VAL A 131 -23.66 -2.84 5.77
C VAL A 131 -23.07 -3.39 7.08
N MET A 132 -22.17 -2.65 7.73
CA MET A 132 -21.61 -3.03 9.03
C MET A 132 -22.71 -3.21 10.08
N VAL A 133 -23.64 -2.25 10.18
CA VAL A 133 -24.78 -2.33 11.10
C VAL A 133 -25.66 -3.53 10.77
N ALA A 134 -25.95 -3.78 9.48
CA ALA A 134 -26.76 -4.93 9.06
C ALA A 134 -26.11 -6.27 9.42
N ILE A 135 -24.78 -6.41 9.28
CA ILE A 135 -24.04 -7.62 9.67
C ILE A 135 -24.15 -7.86 11.18
N ILE A 136 -23.90 -6.82 11.99
CA ILE A 136 -23.99 -6.92 13.45
C ILE A 136 -25.43 -7.27 13.86
N PHE A 137 -26.41 -6.59 13.27
CA PHE A 137 -27.82 -6.83 13.55
C PHE A 137 -28.25 -8.26 13.20
N ALA A 138 -27.83 -8.77 12.04
CA ALA A 138 -28.07 -10.16 11.66
C ALA A 138 -27.47 -11.15 12.66
N GLY A 139 -26.25 -10.88 13.16
CA GLY A 139 -25.59 -11.69 14.18
C GLY A 139 -26.32 -11.67 15.53
N VAL A 140 -26.78 -10.51 16.00
CA VAL A 140 -27.57 -10.39 17.23
C VAL A 140 -28.91 -11.12 17.12
N LEU A 141 -29.51 -11.14 15.93
CA LEU A 141 -30.75 -11.89 15.66
C LEU A 141 -30.54 -13.39 15.48
N PHE A 142 -29.33 -13.94 15.63
CA PHE A 142 -29.06 -15.38 15.53
C PHE A 142 -30.05 -16.28 16.32
N PRO A 143 -30.51 -15.91 17.53
CA PRO A 143 -31.54 -16.69 18.24
C PRO A 143 -32.87 -16.82 17.50
N LEU A 144 -33.22 -15.84 16.66
CA LEU A 144 -34.46 -15.80 15.87
C LEU A 144 -34.31 -16.44 14.49
N TRP A 145 -33.12 -16.93 14.13
CA TRP A 145 -32.90 -17.54 12.82
C TRP A 145 -33.68 -18.85 12.66
N PRO A 146 -34.22 -19.13 11.46
CA PRO A 146 -34.87 -20.40 11.17
C PRO A 146 -33.88 -21.56 11.35
N SER A 147 -34.41 -22.72 11.76
CA SER A 147 -33.59 -23.89 12.12
C SER A 147 -32.64 -24.32 10.99
N SER A 148 -33.05 -24.19 9.73
CA SER A 148 -32.21 -24.51 8.57
C SER A 148 -30.95 -23.64 8.47
N MET A 149 -31.03 -22.35 8.81
CA MET A 149 -29.89 -21.44 8.75
C MET A 149 -28.91 -21.69 9.89
N ARG A 150 -29.43 -21.99 11.09
CA ARG A 150 -28.62 -22.41 12.23
C ARG A 150 -27.84 -23.70 11.93
N LEU A 151 -28.49 -24.66 11.27
CA LEU A 151 -27.83 -25.88 10.82
C LEU A 151 -26.75 -25.59 9.77
N GLY A 152 -27.00 -24.66 8.83
CA GLY A 152 -26.00 -24.20 7.87
C GLY A 152 -24.76 -23.60 8.54
N VAL A 153 -24.94 -22.73 9.54
CA VAL A 153 -23.82 -22.17 10.34
C VAL A 153 -23.07 -23.26 11.09
N TRP A 154 -23.77 -24.27 11.63
CA TRP A 154 -23.14 -25.40 12.29
C TRP A 154 -22.24 -26.20 11.34
N TYR A 155 -22.73 -26.55 10.14
CA TYR A 155 -21.91 -27.24 9.14
C TYR A 155 -20.74 -26.38 8.68
N LEU A 156 -20.95 -25.08 8.46
CA LEU A 156 -19.87 -24.17 8.09
C LEU A 156 -18.80 -24.09 9.19
N SER A 157 -19.22 -24.05 10.46
CA SER A 157 -18.31 -24.04 11.62
C SER A 157 -17.49 -25.34 11.69
N ILE A 158 -18.13 -26.50 11.54
CA ILE A 158 -17.44 -27.80 11.49
C ILE A 158 -16.48 -27.88 10.29
N ALA A 159 -16.88 -27.36 9.12
CA ALA A 159 -16.03 -27.34 7.94
C ALA A 159 -14.79 -26.46 8.13
N VAL A 160 -14.94 -25.25 8.69
CA VAL A 160 -13.83 -24.35 9.00
C VAL A 160 -12.94 -24.96 10.08
N LEU A 161 -13.51 -25.59 11.11
CA LEU A 161 -12.75 -26.28 12.15
C LEU A 161 -11.96 -27.46 11.59
N GLY A 162 -12.55 -28.23 10.68
CA GLY A 162 -11.88 -29.32 9.95
C GLY A 162 -10.74 -28.80 9.07
N LEU A 163 -10.95 -27.69 8.36
CA LEU A 163 -9.91 -27.03 7.56
C LEU A 163 -8.75 -26.58 8.46
N ILE A 164 -9.04 -25.92 9.59
CA ILE A 164 -8.03 -25.51 10.57
C ILE A 164 -7.28 -26.73 11.13
N GLY A 165 -8.01 -27.80 11.50
CA GLY A 165 -7.42 -29.06 11.96
C GLY A 165 -6.48 -29.69 10.93
N LEU A 166 -6.86 -29.67 9.65
CA LEU A 166 -6.00 -30.14 8.56
C LEU A 166 -4.70 -29.33 8.47
N PHE A 167 -4.76 -28.01 8.59
CA PHE A 167 -3.56 -27.16 8.64
C PHE A 167 -2.63 -27.53 9.81
N PHE A 168 -3.19 -27.82 10.99
CA PHE A 168 -2.41 -28.29 12.14
C PHE A 168 -1.75 -29.64 11.87
N VAL A 169 -2.48 -30.61 11.30
CA VAL A 169 -1.92 -31.92 10.96
C VAL A 169 -0.75 -31.78 9.99
N ILE A 170 -0.91 -30.98 8.92
CA ILE A 170 0.16 -30.73 7.96
C ILE A 170 1.37 -30.05 8.64
N ALA A 171 1.15 -29.08 9.53
CA ALA A 171 2.21 -28.42 10.27
C ALA A 171 2.97 -29.39 11.20
N ILE A 172 2.26 -30.28 11.88
CA ILE A 172 2.86 -31.30 12.76
C ILE A 172 3.65 -32.32 11.94
N LEU A 173 3.08 -32.84 10.84
CA LEU A 173 3.78 -33.76 9.95
C LEU A 173 5.06 -33.12 9.41
N ARG A 174 4.97 -31.87 8.94
CA ARG A 174 6.13 -31.09 8.51
C ARG A 174 7.22 -31.01 9.59
N LEU A 175 6.84 -30.75 10.85
CA LEU A 175 7.79 -30.72 11.97
C LEU A 175 8.45 -32.08 12.20
N ILE A 176 7.67 -33.16 12.21
CA ILE A 176 8.18 -34.52 12.40
C ILE A 176 9.16 -34.89 11.29
N PHE A 177 8.80 -34.64 10.01
CA PHE A 177 9.69 -34.89 8.88
C PHE A 177 10.97 -34.08 8.96
N TYR A 178 10.89 -32.81 9.37
CA TYR A 178 12.08 -31.98 9.57
C TYR A 178 13.01 -32.56 10.64
N ILE A 179 12.48 -32.93 11.81
CA ILE A 179 13.28 -33.51 12.90
C ILE A 179 13.97 -34.80 12.45
N ILE A 180 13.23 -35.72 11.82
CA ILE A 180 13.79 -37.00 11.34
C ILE A 180 14.89 -36.75 10.30
N THR A 181 14.63 -35.88 9.33
CA THR A 181 15.56 -35.64 8.22
C THR A 181 16.80 -34.89 8.65
N VAL A 182 16.70 -33.92 9.57
CA VAL A 182 17.90 -33.27 10.14
C VAL A 182 18.81 -34.27 10.84
N VAL A 183 18.24 -35.23 11.58
CA VAL A 183 19.02 -36.25 12.32
C VAL A 183 19.65 -37.29 11.40
N VAL A 184 18.95 -37.74 10.35
CA VAL A 184 19.41 -38.83 9.46
C VAL A 184 20.20 -38.32 8.25
N ALA A 185 19.80 -37.19 7.68
CA ALA A 185 20.34 -36.62 6.44
C ALA A 185 20.38 -35.09 6.52
N SER A 186 21.43 -34.52 7.12
CA SER A 186 21.68 -33.08 7.08
C SER A 186 22.00 -32.64 5.63
N PRO A 187 21.36 -31.61 5.04
CA PRO A 187 20.41 -30.63 5.60
C PRO A 187 18.95 -31.14 5.66
N GLY A 188 18.17 -30.73 6.67
CA GLY A 188 16.79 -31.18 6.84
C GLY A 188 15.88 -30.92 5.63
N ILE A 189 14.88 -31.76 5.43
CA ILE A 189 13.85 -31.57 4.40
C ILE A 189 12.73 -30.71 4.99
N TRP A 190 12.37 -29.67 4.26
CA TRP A 190 11.25 -28.80 4.57
C TRP A 190 10.06 -29.16 3.69
N VAL A 191 9.05 -29.81 4.29
CA VAL A 191 7.81 -30.17 3.60
C VAL A 191 6.89 -28.94 3.52
N PHE A 192 6.33 -28.64 2.36
CA PHE A 192 5.53 -27.44 2.07
C PHE A 192 6.18 -26.11 2.53
N PRO A 193 7.27 -25.67 1.86
CA PRO A 193 7.98 -24.44 2.19
C PRO A 193 7.10 -23.18 2.13
N GLN A 194 6.09 -23.17 1.25
CA GLN A 194 5.26 -22.01 0.99
C GLN A 194 3.93 -21.99 1.77
N LEU A 195 3.69 -22.96 2.66
CA LEU A 195 2.41 -23.10 3.37
C LEU A 195 2.00 -21.85 4.19
N PHE A 196 2.99 -21.11 4.71
CA PHE A 196 2.80 -19.87 5.47
C PHE A 196 3.40 -18.65 4.76
N ALA A 197 3.72 -18.77 3.47
CA ALA A 197 4.15 -17.62 2.67
C ALA A 197 2.92 -16.86 2.16
N ASP A 198 3.09 -15.57 1.85
CA ASP A 198 2.05 -14.72 1.26
C ASP A 198 1.80 -15.08 -0.22
N VAL A 199 1.40 -16.33 -0.48
CA VAL A 199 1.13 -16.87 -1.81
C VAL A 199 -0.30 -17.42 -1.86
N GLY A 200 -0.84 -17.60 -3.06
CA GLY A 200 -2.19 -18.14 -3.21
C GLY A 200 -2.32 -19.56 -2.65
N PHE A 201 -3.53 -19.98 -2.28
CA PHE A 201 -3.77 -21.29 -1.66
C PHE A 201 -3.14 -22.47 -2.43
N VAL A 202 -3.21 -22.47 -3.76
CA VAL A 202 -2.62 -23.53 -4.59
C VAL A 202 -1.08 -23.48 -4.60
N GLU A 203 -0.51 -22.28 -4.60
CA GLU A 203 0.93 -22.05 -4.57
C GLU A 203 1.52 -22.45 -3.21
N SER A 204 0.76 -22.34 -2.13
CA SER A 204 1.16 -22.79 -0.79
C SER A 204 1.58 -24.27 -0.73
N PHE A 205 1.05 -25.11 -1.63
CA PHE A 205 1.31 -26.56 -1.68
C PHE A 205 2.34 -26.97 -2.73
N ILE A 206 2.94 -26.03 -3.47
CA ILE A 206 3.92 -26.32 -4.53
C ILE A 206 5.17 -25.45 -4.29
N PRO A 207 6.39 -26.03 -4.18
CA PRO A 207 6.73 -27.45 -4.25
C PRO A 207 6.34 -28.23 -2.98
N LEU A 208 6.13 -29.55 -3.11
CA LEU A 208 5.74 -30.42 -1.98
C LEU A 208 6.82 -30.49 -0.88
N TRP A 209 8.10 -30.40 -1.26
CA TRP A 209 9.24 -30.43 -0.35
C TRP A 209 10.44 -29.68 -0.96
N GLU A 210 11.29 -29.12 -0.11
CA GLU A 210 12.54 -28.46 -0.49
C GLU A 210 13.61 -28.75 0.58
N TRP A 211 14.88 -28.83 0.20
CA TRP A 211 15.97 -28.95 1.16
C TRP A 211 16.17 -27.63 1.91
N ASP A 212 16.32 -27.66 3.24
CA ASP A 212 16.63 -26.50 4.08
C ASP A 212 18.12 -26.14 3.94
N ILE A 213 18.51 -25.70 2.75
CA ILE A 213 19.86 -25.24 2.48
C ILE A 213 19.96 -23.83 3.07
N PRO A 214 20.89 -23.56 4.01
CA PRO A 214 21.10 -22.21 4.51
C PRO A 214 21.41 -21.31 3.31
N LYS A 215 20.49 -20.38 3.01
CA LYS A 215 20.67 -19.41 1.94
C LYS A 215 21.96 -18.64 2.26
N LYS A 216 23.05 -18.94 1.53
CA LYS A 216 24.28 -18.14 1.60
C LYS A 216 23.85 -16.68 1.45
N LYS A 217 24.07 -15.87 2.48
CA LYS A 217 23.87 -14.41 2.43
C LYS A 217 24.48 -13.95 1.11
N LYS A 218 23.64 -13.61 0.12
CA LYS A 218 24.10 -12.86 -1.04
C LYS A 218 24.54 -11.53 -0.46
N SER A 219 25.83 -11.44 -0.15
CA SER A 219 26.49 -10.18 0.09
C SER A 219 26.09 -9.25 -1.06
N LYS A 220 25.81 -7.99 -0.70
CA LYS A 220 25.37 -6.91 -1.58
C LYS A 220 26.24 -6.72 -2.85
N LYS A 221 27.37 -7.43 -2.97
CA LYS A 221 28.32 -7.40 -4.10
C LYS A 221 27.78 -8.00 -5.42
N SER A 222 26.76 -8.87 -5.40
CA SER A 222 26.26 -9.50 -6.64
C SER A 222 25.19 -8.70 -7.41
N LYS A 223 24.62 -7.63 -6.83
CA LYS A 223 23.74 -6.70 -7.56
C LYS A 223 24.53 -5.74 -8.45
N GLU A 224 25.81 -5.52 -8.17
CA GLU A 224 26.67 -4.63 -8.96
C GLU A 224 27.26 -5.33 -10.20
N ALA A 225 27.62 -6.60 -10.08
CA ALA A 225 28.13 -7.40 -11.20
C ALA A 225 27.06 -7.70 -12.29
N LYS A 226 25.76 -7.72 -11.94
CA LYS A 226 24.67 -7.85 -12.93
C LYS A 226 24.37 -6.54 -13.66
N LYS A 227 24.77 -5.38 -13.13
CA LYS A 227 24.60 -4.08 -13.81
C LYS A 227 25.73 -3.79 -14.81
N ALA A 228 26.90 -4.42 -14.63
CA ALA A 228 28.04 -4.28 -15.55
C ALA A 228 28.01 -5.23 -16.76
N LYS A 229 27.34 -6.39 -16.68
CA LYS A 229 27.25 -7.36 -17.80
C LYS A 229 26.10 -7.13 -18.80
N ALA A 230 25.26 -6.12 -18.60
CA ALA A 230 24.18 -5.75 -19.53
C ALA A 230 24.62 -4.71 -20.59
N ALA A 231 25.87 -4.26 -20.56
CA ALA A 231 26.38 -3.18 -21.41
C ALA A 231 27.27 -3.63 -22.58
N ASN A 232 27.40 -4.94 -22.87
CA ASN A 232 28.01 -5.35 -24.12
C ASN A 232 27.39 -6.65 -24.65
N GLY A 233 26.71 -6.54 -25.78
CA GLY A 233 26.04 -7.64 -26.46
C GLY A 233 27.00 -8.49 -27.28
N THR A 234 26.71 -9.80 -27.35
CA THR A 234 26.58 -10.68 -28.53
C THR A 234 26.86 -12.14 -28.10
N PRO A 235 26.09 -13.16 -28.55
CA PRO A 235 26.02 -14.48 -27.90
C PRO A 235 26.89 -15.54 -28.60
N VAL A 236 27.54 -16.45 -27.86
CA VAL A 236 28.07 -17.74 -28.38
C VAL A 236 28.03 -18.85 -27.32
N GLN A 237 27.86 -20.08 -27.81
CA GLN A 237 27.48 -21.35 -27.19
C GLN A 237 28.56 -22.10 -26.36
N ILE A 238 28.05 -22.87 -25.39
CA ILE A 238 28.37 -24.25 -24.90
C ILE A 238 29.71 -24.90 -25.31
N VAL A 239 30.49 -25.45 -24.34
CA VAL A 239 31.03 -26.85 -24.29
C VAL A 239 31.70 -27.20 -22.94
N ASP A 240 31.62 -28.50 -22.62
CA ASP A 240 32.07 -29.32 -21.48
C ASP A 240 33.52 -29.20 -20.97
N GLY A 241 33.77 -29.74 -19.76
CA GLY A 241 35.05 -30.42 -19.46
C GLY A 241 35.61 -30.32 -18.03
N SER A 242 35.37 -31.37 -17.24
CA SER A 242 36.24 -32.04 -16.22
C SER A 242 37.39 -31.34 -15.47
N ALA A 243 37.52 -31.74 -14.18
CA ALA A 243 38.74 -32.16 -13.47
C ALA A 243 39.11 -31.40 -12.17
N SER A 244 39.21 -32.17 -11.08
CA SER A 244 39.97 -31.90 -9.84
C SER A 244 41.50 -31.92 -10.13
N PRO A 245 42.45 -31.58 -9.21
CA PRO A 245 42.36 -31.69 -7.74
C PRO A 245 43.08 -30.59 -6.88
N ALA A 246 42.85 -30.71 -5.55
CA ALA A 246 43.75 -30.46 -4.41
C ALA A 246 44.48 -29.11 -4.19
N GLY A 247 44.32 -28.53 -2.98
CA GLY A 247 45.30 -27.56 -2.45
C GLY A 247 44.90 -26.76 -1.21
N ARG A 248 45.28 -27.27 -0.03
CA ARG A 248 45.72 -26.58 1.21
C ARG A 248 44.80 -25.57 1.94
N ILE A 249 44.52 -25.92 3.19
CA ILE A 249 44.06 -25.05 4.28
C ILE A 249 45.28 -24.30 4.87
N PRO A 250 45.10 -23.05 5.34
CA PRO A 250 45.66 -22.71 6.64
C PRO A 250 44.62 -22.09 7.58
N SER A 251 44.71 -22.50 8.84
CA SER A 251 43.88 -22.12 9.99
C SER A 251 43.96 -20.62 10.32
N ALA A 252 42.82 -20.03 10.68
CA ALA A 252 42.73 -18.64 11.13
C ALA A 252 42.87 -18.56 12.67
N ARG A 253 43.79 -17.70 13.09
CA ARG A 253 44.11 -17.29 14.45
C ARG A 253 43.04 -16.34 15.00
N ILE A 254 42.68 -16.52 16.27
CA ILE A 254 41.75 -15.67 17.03
C ILE A 254 42.57 -14.56 17.69
N GLU A 255 42.15 -13.30 17.55
CA GLU A 255 42.71 -12.15 18.25
C GLU A 255 41.59 -11.56 19.12
N GLU A 256 41.75 -11.68 20.44
CA GLU A 256 40.91 -11.06 21.47
C GLU A 256 41.29 -9.58 21.62
N VAL A 257 40.27 -8.72 21.68
CA VAL A 257 40.39 -7.30 22.01
C VAL A 257 40.24 -7.16 23.53
N PRO A 258 41.16 -6.49 24.26
CA PRO A 258 40.96 -6.18 25.67
C PRO A 258 40.06 -4.95 25.83
N ASP A 259 39.09 -5.04 26.73
CA ASP A 259 38.36 -3.89 27.29
C ASP A 259 39.26 -3.16 28.30
N GLU A 260 39.43 -1.85 28.15
CA GLU A 260 39.95 -0.97 29.21
C GLU A 260 38.86 0.00 29.68
N ASP A 261 38.56 -0.09 30.98
CA ASP A 261 37.75 0.85 31.76
C ASP A 261 38.51 2.17 32.00
N ALA A 262 37.81 3.31 31.80
CA ALA A 262 37.90 4.53 32.60
C ALA A 262 36.73 5.48 32.29
#